data_AF-A0A3A9C3K5-F1
#
_entry.id   AF-A0A3A9C3K5-F1
#
_cell.length_a   1.000
_cell.length_b   1.000
_cell.length_c   1.000
_cell.angle_alpha   90.00
_cell.angle_beta   90.00
_cell.angle_gamma   90.00
#
_symmetry.space_group_name_H-M   'P 1'
#
loop_
_entity.id
_entity.type
_entity.pdbx_description
1 polymer ?
#
loop_
_entity_poly.entity_id
_entity_poly.type
_entity_poly.pdbx_seq_one_letter_code
_entity_poly.pdbx_strand_id
1 'polypeptide(L)'
;MQRYKIASLIMIIHGGFMEIGGAFCFIPAMLFGTDTFDLERYFSFKFPYFQDNLNMMIIMGAIYGVVRTVGAIGLLKNKMWGFMLSVINCIITMVLMMFLLPAGIMDGVFASSALILMLTQYYGEKEIAGN
;
A
#
# COMPACT_ATOMS: atom_id res chain seq x y z
N MET A 1 5.54 5.34 -21.00
CA MET A 1 4.10 5.21 -20.68
C MET A 1 3.70 3.81 -20.20
N GLN A 2 4.12 2.71 -20.84
CA GLN A 2 3.72 1.36 -20.41
C GLN A 2 4.12 1.02 -18.96
N ARG A 3 5.35 1.33 -18.53
CA ARG A 3 5.79 1.02 -17.16
C ARG A 3 5.05 1.83 -16.08
N TYR A 4 4.64 3.08 -16.37
CA TYR A 4 3.78 3.84 -15.45
C TYR A 4 2.39 3.23 -15.30
N LYS A 5 1.80 2.70 -16.37
CA LYS A 5 0.51 1.99 -16.30
C LYS A 5 0.62 0.74 -15.43
N ILE A 6 1.71 -0.02 -15.56
CA ILE A 6 1.97 -1.21 -14.74
C ILE A 6 2.19 -0.80 -13.28
N ALA A 7 3.02 0.21 -13.01
CA ALA A 7 3.24 0.72 -11.66
C ALA A 7 1.93 1.19 -11.01
N SER A 8 1.10 1.94 -11.74
CA SER A 8 -0.20 2.37 -11.24
C SER A 8 -1.17 1.22 -11.01
N LEU A 9 -1.15 0.18 -11.85
CA LEU A 9 -2.00 -0.99 -11.66
C LEU A 9 -1.61 -1.74 -10.39
N ILE A 10 -0.31 -1.94 -10.17
CA ILE A 10 0.24 -2.53 -8.95
C ILE A 10 -0.21 -1.73 -7.72
N MET A 11 -0.13 -0.39 -7.79
CA MET A 11 -0.57 0.47 -6.69
C MET A 11 -2.08 0.47 -6.47
N ILE A 12 -2.91 0.32 -7.51
CA ILE A 12 -4.35 0.17 -7.40
C ILE A 12 -4.72 -1.17 -6.77
N ILE A 13 -4.03 -2.25 -7.14
CA ILE A 13 -4.23 -3.56 -6.51
C ILE A 13 -3.81 -3.49 -5.03
N HIS A 14 -2.66 -2.88 -4.75
CA HIS A 14 -2.18 -2.73 -3.38
C HIS A 14 -3.11 -1.85 -2.53
N GLY A 15 -3.31 -0.60 -2.92
CA GLY A 15 -4.09 0.34 -2.13
C GLY A 15 -5.60 0.17 -2.23
N GLY A 16 -6.10 -0.20 -3.41
CA GLY A 16 -7.53 -0.36 -3.64
C GLY A 16 -8.04 -1.74 -3.21
N PHE A 17 -7.39 -2.82 -3.64
CA PHE A 17 -7.88 -4.16 -3.37
C PHE A 17 -7.44 -4.69 -2.00
N MET A 18 -6.15 -4.53 -1.64
CA MET A 18 -5.65 -5.06 -0.36
C MET A 18 -5.98 -4.14 0.82
N GLU A 19 -5.65 -2.85 0.74
CA GLU A 19 -5.86 -1.93 1.86
C GLU A 19 -7.35 -1.53 2.03
N ILE A 20 -7.98 -0.96 0.99
CA ILE A 20 -9.40 -0.56 1.05
C ILE A 20 -10.34 -1.78 1.04
N GLY A 21 -10.10 -2.75 0.17
CA GLY A 21 -10.91 -3.98 0.11
C GLY A 21 -10.82 -4.79 1.40
N GLY A 22 -9.64 -4.87 2.00
CA GLY A 22 -9.45 -5.40 3.36
C GLY A 22 -10.34 -4.67 4.36
N ALA A 23 -10.24 -3.34 4.45
CA ALA A 23 -11.07 -2.55 5.37
C ALA A 23 -12.59 -2.77 5.15
N PHE A 24 -13.05 -2.89 3.90
CA PHE A 24 -14.45 -3.16 3.57
C PHE A 24 -14.93 -4.55 3.96
N CYS A 25 -14.10 -5.59 3.90
CA CYS A 25 -14.45 -6.93 4.37
C CYS A 25 -14.59 -6.98 5.91
N PHE A 26 -13.90 -6.09 6.62
CA PHE A 26 -13.94 -6.02 8.08
C PHE A 26 -15.14 -5.25 8.64
N ILE A 27 -15.68 -4.28 7.90
CA ILE A 27 -16.88 -3.52 8.32
C ILE A 27 -18.10 -4.44 8.57
N PRO A 28 -18.43 -5.42 7.70
CA PRO A 28 -19.45 -6.43 7.97
C PRO A 28 -19.13 -7.30 9.19
N ALA A 29 -17.88 -7.73 9.37
CA ALA A 29 -17.48 -8.54 10.53
C ALA A 29 -17.69 -7.79 11.86
N MET A 30 -17.52 -6.46 11.86
CA MET A 30 -17.83 -5.61 13.01
C MET A 30 -19.34 -5.40 13.24
N LEU A 31 -20.13 -5.29 12.16
CA LEU A 31 -21.57 -5.02 12.23
C LEU A 31 -22.40 -6.26 12.57
N PHE A 32 -21.98 -7.46 12.13
CA PHE A 32 -22.73 -8.71 12.30
C PHE A 32 -22.31 -9.54 13.53
N GLY A 33 -21.41 -9.03 14.37
CA GLY A 33 -20.98 -9.68 15.61
C GLY A 33 -19.81 -10.65 15.42
N THR A 34 -18.83 -10.53 16.31
CA THR A 34 -17.50 -11.18 16.27
C THR A 34 -17.51 -12.67 16.64
N ASP A 35 -18.65 -13.28 16.93
CA ASP A 35 -18.73 -14.67 17.40
C ASP A 35 -18.34 -15.69 16.31
N THR A 36 -18.20 -15.26 15.05
CA THR A 36 -17.86 -16.12 13.90
C THR A 36 -16.53 -15.78 13.24
N PHE A 37 -15.91 -14.64 13.57
CA PHE A 37 -14.68 -14.17 12.94
C PHE A 37 -13.57 -13.96 13.99
N ASP A 38 -12.84 -15.04 14.29
CA ASP A 38 -11.60 -15.07 15.08
C ASP A 38 -10.47 -14.30 14.34
N LEU A 39 -10.58 -12.99 14.24
CA LEU A 39 -9.67 -12.15 13.43
C LEU A 39 -8.23 -12.18 13.92
N GLU A 40 -8.02 -12.28 15.24
CA GLU A 40 -6.68 -12.44 15.85
C GLU A 40 -5.99 -13.73 15.40
N ARG A 41 -6.76 -14.74 15.00
CA ARG A 41 -6.26 -16.03 14.53
C ARG A 41 -5.77 -16.00 13.09
N TYR A 42 -6.31 -15.09 12.27
CA TYR A 42 -5.92 -14.87 10.88
C TYR A 42 -4.83 -13.81 10.72
N PHE A 43 -4.77 -12.82 11.62
CA PHE A 43 -3.77 -11.76 11.61
C PHE A 43 -2.81 -11.89 12.80
N SER A 44 -1.74 -12.65 12.58
CA SER A 44 -0.64 -12.76 13.54
C SER A 44 0.36 -11.63 13.30
N PHE A 45 0.32 -10.57 14.12
CA PHE A 45 1.32 -9.51 14.05
C PHE A 45 2.45 -9.78 15.04
N LYS A 46 3.69 -9.48 14.64
CA LYS A 46 4.85 -9.55 15.52
C LYS A 46 4.74 -8.62 16.74
N PHE A 47 4.03 -7.51 16.61
CA PHE A 47 3.79 -6.55 17.69
C PHE A 47 2.37 -6.72 18.27
N PRO A 48 2.23 -7.07 19.56
CA PRO A 48 0.92 -7.25 20.21
C PRO A 48 0.03 -6.01 20.13
N TYR A 49 0.63 -4.82 20.19
CA TYR A 49 -0.09 -3.54 20.09
C TYR A 49 -1.02 -3.45 18.86
N PHE A 50 -0.61 -3.99 17.71
CA PHE A 50 -1.44 -3.98 16.50
C PHE A 50 -2.56 -5.03 16.52
N GLN A 51 -2.37 -6.15 17.24
CA GLN A 51 -3.45 -7.10 17.50
C GLN A 51 -4.49 -6.49 18.44
N ASP A 52 -4.04 -5.91 19.56
CA ASP A 52 -4.92 -5.33 20.58
C ASP A 52 -5.71 -4.11 20.05
N ASN A 53 -5.18 -3.42 19.03
CA ASN A 53 -5.78 -2.22 18.42
C ASN A 53 -6.15 -2.43 16.94
N LEU A 54 -6.62 -3.62 16.58
CA LEU A 54 -6.93 -4.00 15.20
C LEU A 54 -7.85 -2.99 14.50
N ASN A 55 -8.83 -2.42 15.22
CA ASN A 55 -9.76 -1.42 14.68
C ASN A 55 -9.04 -0.15 14.21
N MET A 56 -8.09 0.36 15.00
CA MET A 56 -7.31 1.54 14.64
C MET A 56 -6.36 1.24 13.48
N MET A 57 -5.79 0.04 13.45
CA MET A 57 -4.94 -0.42 12.36
C MET A 57 -5.72 -0.49 11.04
N ILE A 58 -6.96 -1.00 11.04
CA ILE A 58 -7.83 -1.05 9.85
C ILE A 58 -8.13 0.35 9.34
N ILE A 59 -8.47 1.30 10.22
CA ILE A 59 -8.73 2.69 9.85
C ILE A 59 -7.49 3.31 9.20
N MET A 60 -6.31 3.12 9.81
CA MET A 60 -5.06 3.60 9.24
C MET A 60 -4.74 2.96 7.89
N GLY A 61 -4.93 1.65 7.75
CA GLY A 61 -4.78 0.93 6.48
C GLY A 61 -5.70 1.50 5.39
N ALA A 62 -6.97 1.79 5.71
CA ALA A 62 -7.89 2.41 4.77
C ALA A 62 -7.42 3.79 4.31
N ILE A 63 -6.89 4.63 5.22
CA ILE A 63 -6.32 5.94 4.88
C ILE A 63 -5.13 5.77 3.93
N TYR A 64 -4.19 4.87 4.25
CA TYR A 64 -3.05 4.58 3.38
C TYR A 64 -3.49 4.09 2.00
N GLY A 65 -4.49 3.19 1.95
CA GLY A 65 -5.07 2.69 0.72
C GLY A 65 -5.70 3.77 -0.16
N VAL A 66 -6.43 4.72 0.44
CA VAL A 66 -7.01 5.86 -0.27
C VAL A 66 -5.92 6.76 -0.85
N VAL A 67 -4.94 7.15 -0.03
CA VAL A 67 -3.82 8.00 -0.48
C VAL A 67 -3.04 7.30 -1.60
N ARG A 68 -2.80 5.99 -1.47
CA ARG A 68 -2.13 5.17 -2.49
C ARG A 68 -2.91 5.15 -3.80
N THR A 69 -4.21 4.93 -3.73
CA THR A 69 -5.08 4.88 -4.90
C THR A 69 -5.16 6.25 -5.60
N VAL A 70 -5.25 7.33 -4.83
CA VAL A 70 -5.22 8.70 -5.36
C VAL A 70 -3.87 8.99 -6.05
N GLY A 71 -2.75 8.59 -5.46
CA GLY A 71 -1.42 8.67 -6.07
C GLY A 71 -1.35 7.90 -7.39
N ALA A 72 -1.88 6.68 -7.43
CA ALA A 72 -1.94 5.85 -8.62
C ALA A 72 -2.80 6.46 -9.74
N ILE A 73 -3.94 7.08 -9.41
CA ILE A 73 -4.78 7.81 -10.37
C ILE A 73 -4.03 9.03 -10.92
N GLY A 74 -3.32 9.77 -10.06
CA GLY A 74 -2.47 10.88 -10.48
C GLY A 74 -1.36 10.43 -11.44
N LEU A 75 -0.75 9.26 -11.16
CA LEU A 75 0.26 8.64 -12.02
C LEU A 75 -0.34 8.19 -13.37
N LEU A 76 -1.53 7.60 -13.38
CA LEU A 76 -2.27 7.23 -14.60
C LEU A 76 -2.58 8.44 -15.49
N LYS A 77 -2.93 9.57 -14.87
CA LYS A 77 -3.16 10.85 -15.56
C LYS A 77 -1.84 11.55 -15.96
N ASN A 78 -0.70 10.89 -15.76
CA ASN A 78 0.63 11.40 -16.06
C ASN A 78 0.91 12.77 -15.38
N LYS A 79 0.46 12.93 -14.13
CA LYS A 79 0.65 14.16 -13.35
C LYS A 79 1.79 13.99 -12.35
N MET A 80 2.67 14.98 -12.27
CA MET A 80 3.84 14.97 -11.38
C MET A 80 3.48 14.84 -9.89
N TRP A 81 2.36 15.43 -9.46
CA TRP A 81 1.89 15.29 -8.07
C TRP A 81 1.57 13.83 -7.72
N GLY A 82 1.00 13.07 -8.66
CA GLY A 82 0.67 11.66 -8.47
C GLY A 82 1.92 10.79 -8.38
N PHE A 83 2.93 11.10 -9.20
CA PHE A 83 4.24 10.46 -9.12
C PHE A 83 4.90 10.69 -7.76
N MET A 84 4.98 11.95 -7.30
CA MET A 84 5.65 12.28 -6.03
C MET A 84 4.91 11.69 -4.84
N LEU A 85 3.57 11.79 -4.82
CA LEU A 85 2.75 11.17 -3.77
C LEU A 85 2.97 9.66 -3.71
N SER A 86 3.06 9.01 -4.88
CA SER A 86 3.29 7.57 -4.98
C SER A 86 4.68 7.16 -4.48
N VAL A 87 5.72 7.90 -4.83
CA VAL A 87 7.10 7.66 -4.36
C VAL A 87 7.17 7.78 -2.84
N ILE A 88 6.65 8.87 -2.26
CA ILE A 88 6.62 9.10 -0.81
C ILE A 88 5.90 7.94 -0.12
N ASN A 89 4.74 7.55 -0.63
CA ASN A 89 3.94 6.50 -0.03
C ASN A 89 4.63 5.13 -0.09
N CYS A 90 5.27 4.79 -1.22
CA CYS A 90 6.07 3.56 -1.33
C CYS A 90 7.22 3.53 -0.32
N ILE A 91 7.95 4.64 -0.14
CA ILE A 91 9.05 4.72 0.82
C ILE A 91 8.54 4.51 2.25
N ILE A 92 7.46 5.19 2.63
CA ILE A 92 6.85 5.05 3.95
C ILE A 92 6.45 3.59 4.20
N THR A 93 5.82 2.92 3.24
CA THR A 93 5.43 1.51 3.39
C THR A 93 6.62 0.57 3.52
N MET A 94 7.72 0.80 2.80
CA MET A 94 8.95 0.02 3.00
C MET A 94 9.57 0.23 4.39
N VAL A 95 9.43 1.41 4.97
CA VAL A 95 9.89 1.65 6.35
C VAL A 95 8.98 0.94 7.35
N LEU A 96 7.66 0.97 7.13
CA LEU A 96 6.68 0.41 8.06
C LEU A 96 6.55 -1.11 8.00
N MET A 97 6.95 -1.77 6.90
CA MET A 97 6.74 -3.20 6.70
C MET A 97 7.34 -4.11 7.79
N MET A 98 8.43 -3.69 8.43
CA MET A 98 9.08 -4.47 9.49
C MET A 98 8.20 -4.59 10.75
N PHE A 99 7.31 -3.63 10.99
CA PHE A 99 6.41 -3.62 12.15
C PHE A 99 5.18 -4.51 11.96
N LEU A 100 4.85 -4.83 10.70
CA LEU A 100 3.62 -5.52 10.31
C LEU A 100 3.86 -6.97 9.85
N LEU A 101 5.02 -7.55 10.19
CA LEU A 101 5.33 -8.94 9.81
C LEU A 101 4.28 -9.92 10.39
N PRO A 102 3.77 -10.87 9.58
CA PRO A 102 4.20 -11.23 8.23
C PRO A 102 3.50 -10.45 7.09
N ALA A 103 2.37 -9.79 7.35
CA ALA A 103 1.60 -9.05 6.33
C ALA A 103 2.45 -8.00 5.59
N GLY A 104 3.36 -7.34 6.32
CA GLY A 104 4.30 -6.36 5.77
C GLY A 104 5.20 -6.88 4.65
N ILE A 105 5.44 -8.21 4.55
CA ILE A 105 6.24 -8.77 3.44
C ILE A 105 5.55 -8.48 2.09
N MET A 106 4.24 -8.70 2.01
CA MET A 106 3.49 -8.42 0.79
C MET A 106 3.53 -6.93 0.46
N ASP A 107 3.29 -6.08 1.45
CA ASP A 107 3.35 -4.63 1.29
C ASP A 107 4.71 -4.17 0.76
N GLY A 108 5.80 -4.73 1.30
CA GLY A 108 7.15 -4.48 0.86
C GLY A 108 7.38 -4.86 -0.60
N VAL A 109 6.92 -6.04 -1.02
CA VAL A 109 7.07 -6.52 -2.41
C VAL A 109 6.32 -5.60 -3.38
N PHE A 110 5.05 -5.28 -3.10
CA PHE A 110 4.24 -4.42 -3.98
C PHE A 110 4.77 -2.98 -4.02
N ALA A 111 5.12 -2.40 -2.86
CA ALA A 111 5.65 -1.05 -2.77
C ALA A 111 7.02 -0.92 -3.46
N SER A 112 7.93 -1.86 -3.25
CA SER A 112 9.27 -1.85 -3.86
C SER A 112 9.18 -2.02 -5.38
N SER A 113 8.34 -2.94 -5.85
CA SER A 113 8.14 -3.18 -7.29
C SER A 113 7.57 -1.93 -7.98
N ALA A 114 6.55 -1.31 -7.39
CA ALA A 114 5.97 -0.07 -7.90
C ALA A 114 7.01 1.07 -7.92
N LEU A 115 7.80 1.20 -6.85
CA LEU A 115 8.83 2.24 -6.74
C LEU A 115 9.91 2.09 -7.81
N ILE A 116 10.46 0.88 -8.00
CA ILE A 116 11.47 0.60 -9.02
C ILE A 116 10.93 0.92 -10.41
N LEU A 117 9.70 0.53 -10.72
CA LEU A 117 9.08 0.83 -12.02
C LEU A 117 8.89 2.32 -12.24
N MET A 118 8.46 3.07 -11.22
CA MET A 118 8.32 4.52 -11.30
C MET A 118 9.66 5.21 -11.52
N LEU A 119 10.67 4.89 -10.70
CA LEU A 119 11.99 5.51 -10.79
C LEU A 119 12.69 5.17 -12.10
N THR A 120 12.68 3.90 -12.52
CA THR A 120 13.28 3.47 -13.80
C THR A 120 12.60 4.13 -14.99
N GLN A 121 11.28 4.37 -14.92
CA GLN A 121 10.56 5.01 -16.03
C GLN A 121 10.76 6.54 -16.06
N TYR A 122 11.02 7.20 -14.93
CA TYR A 122 11.24 8.66 -14.87
C TYR A 122 12.70 9.07 -15.03
N TYR A 123 13.61 8.32 -14.40
CA TYR A 123 15.04 8.60 -14.34
C TYR A 123 15.89 7.66 -15.20
N GLY A 124 15.33 6.61 -15.81
CA GLY A 124 16.14 5.53 -16.41
C GLY A 124 17.04 5.93 -17.58
N GLU A 125 16.77 7.04 -18.25
CA GLU A 125 17.63 7.59 -19.31
C GLU A 125 18.59 8.68 -18.79
N LYS A 126 18.47 9.09 -17.52
CA LYS A 126 19.31 10.13 -16.93
C LYS A 126 20.53 9.48 -16.28
N GLU A 127 21.70 9.84 -16.78
CA GLU A 127 22.97 9.45 -16.15
C GLU A 127 23.22 10.29 -14.90
N ILE A 128 23.83 9.67 -13.88
CA ILE A 128 24.18 10.34 -12.62
C ILE A 128 25.29 11.39 -12.85
N ALA A 129 26.11 11.18 -13.88
CA ALA A 129 27.19 12.07 -14.28
C ALA A 129 27.21 12.23 -15.82
N GLY A 130 26.10 12.69 -16.39
CA GLY A 130 26.03 13.07 -17.81
C GLY A 130 26.16 14.58 -17.97
N ASN A 131 27.18 15.02 -18.72
CA ASN A 131 27.33 16.40 -19.20
C ASN A 131 26.13 16.86 -20.04
#